data_AF-A0A8A3PD01-F1
#
_entry.id   AF-A0A8A3PD01-F1
#
_cell.length_a   1.000
_cell.length_b   1.000
_cell.length_c   1.000
_cell.angle_alpha   90.00
_cell.angle_beta   90.00
_cell.angle_gamma   90.00
#
_symmetry.space_group_name_H-M   'P 1'
#
loop_
_entity.id
_entity.type
_entity.pdbx_description
1 polymer ?
#
loop_
_entity_poly.entity_id
_entity_poly.type
_entity_poly.pdbx_seq_one_letter_code
_entity_poly.pdbx_strand_id
1 'polypeptide(L)'
;MAGFALQGSELDWAYSTVPNPNTGNRIITLPADKTLGGGSVLNYGGWARGYKSDYDEWARIVGDERRGYEGLLPYLKRSGIFRKDEADPTQHGTKGPIRITSVTASDPKRKYPLRAPLQKAWQELDAQQTSSSAGNLAGLSESLENWD
;
A
#
# COMPACT_ATOMS: atom_id res chain seq x y z
N MET A 1 4.53 -4.70 13.45
CA MET A 1 5.04 -3.56 12.65
C MET A 1 5.46 -2.46 13.60
N ALA A 2 6.59 -1.82 13.33
CA ALA A 2 7.17 -0.88 14.27
C ALA A 2 6.89 0.60 13.92
N GLY A 3 6.50 0.89 12.68
CA GLY A 3 6.15 2.25 12.24
C GLY A 3 7.22 3.28 12.58
N PHE A 4 6.82 4.43 13.12
CA PHE A 4 7.74 5.50 13.50
C PHE A 4 8.72 5.15 14.62
N ALA A 5 8.46 4.10 15.41
CA ALA A 5 9.24 3.81 16.61
C ALA A 5 10.70 3.41 16.33
N LEU A 6 11.00 2.91 15.13
CA LEU A 6 12.35 2.50 14.75
C LEU A 6 13.09 3.55 13.90
N GLN A 7 12.42 4.62 13.44
CA GLN A 7 13.07 5.67 12.65
C GLN A 7 14.12 6.40 13.49
N GLY A 8 15.33 6.53 12.96
CA GLY A 8 16.48 7.12 13.67
C GLY A 8 17.08 6.24 14.78
N SER A 9 16.59 5.01 14.97
CA SER A 9 17.21 4.05 15.89
C SER A 9 18.42 3.34 15.25
N GLU A 10 19.11 2.49 16.00
CA GLU A 10 20.19 1.63 15.46
C GLU A 10 19.74 0.66 14.36
N LEU A 11 18.42 0.45 14.25
CA LEU A 11 17.78 -0.42 13.26
C LEU A 11 17.34 0.34 11.99
N ASP A 12 17.66 1.62 11.89
CA ASP A 12 17.45 2.47 10.71
C ASP A 12 18.81 2.91 10.16
N TRP A 13 18.99 2.79 8.84
CA TRP A 13 20.16 3.36 8.16
C TRP A 13 20.18 4.88 8.23
N ALA A 14 19.01 5.52 8.38
CA ALA A 14 18.83 6.96 8.54
C ALA A 14 19.64 7.78 7.53
N TYR A 15 19.58 7.39 6.25
CA TYR A 15 20.33 8.06 5.18
C TYR A 15 20.01 9.54 5.15
N SER A 16 21.00 10.37 4.82
CA SER A 16 20.79 11.81 4.65
C SER A 16 20.97 12.18 3.19
N THR A 17 20.04 12.99 2.66
CA THR A 17 20.26 13.61 1.35
C THR A 17 21.40 14.61 1.40
N VAL A 18 22.00 14.91 0.25
CA VAL A 18 22.77 16.15 0.10
C VAL A 18 21.83 17.37 0.18
N PRO A 19 22.32 18.58 0.49
CA PRO A 19 21.51 19.80 0.41
C PRO A 19 20.91 19.97 -0.98
N ASN A 20 19.59 20.19 -1.05
CA ASN A 20 18.88 20.36 -2.32
C ASN A 20 18.28 21.77 -2.43
N PRO A 21 18.70 22.60 -3.41
CA PRO A 21 18.16 23.95 -3.59
C PRO A 21 16.63 23.99 -3.77
N ASN A 22 16.05 22.97 -4.40
CA ASN A 22 14.60 22.87 -4.62
C ASN A 22 13.81 22.65 -3.31
N THR A 23 14.48 22.30 -2.22
CA THR A 23 13.88 22.15 -0.90
C THR A 23 14.30 23.26 0.07
N GLY A 24 14.91 24.35 -0.43
CA GLY A 24 15.50 25.40 0.40
C GLY A 24 16.82 24.97 1.04
N ASN A 25 17.61 24.15 0.34
CA ASN A 25 18.86 23.54 0.82
C ASN A 25 18.69 22.65 2.06
N ARG A 26 17.50 22.10 2.30
CA ARG A 26 17.28 21.18 3.42
C ARG A 26 18.01 19.86 3.17
N ILE A 27 18.59 19.34 4.25
CA ILE A 27 19.04 17.95 4.37
C ILE A 27 17.87 17.16 4.96
N ILE A 28 17.43 16.13 4.24
CA ILE A 28 16.27 15.32 4.63
C ILE A 28 16.77 13.92 5.02
N THR A 29 16.35 13.44 6.19
CA THR A 29 16.57 12.06 6.60
C THR A 29 15.61 11.14 5.88
N LEU A 30 16.15 10.10 5.24
CA LEU A 30 15.43 9.05 4.52
C LEU A 30 15.55 7.76 5.34
N PRO A 31 14.46 7.32 6.02
CA PRO A 31 14.48 6.09 6.78
C PRO A 31 14.63 4.89 5.84
N ALA A 32 15.46 3.92 6.23
CA ALA A 32 15.62 2.66 5.53
C ALA A 32 15.98 1.56 6.52
N ASP A 33 15.27 0.45 6.47
CA ASP A 33 15.45 -0.66 7.41
C ASP A 33 16.84 -1.29 7.38
N LYS A 34 17.39 -1.50 8.57
CA LYS A 34 18.60 -2.28 8.83
C LYS A 34 18.29 -3.55 9.63
N THR A 35 17.23 -4.26 9.24
CA THR A 35 16.74 -5.47 9.93
C THR A 35 16.46 -6.62 8.96
N LEU A 36 16.38 -7.84 9.49
CA LEU A 36 15.87 -8.99 8.74
C LEU A 36 14.37 -8.80 8.47
N GLY A 37 13.98 -8.87 7.20
CA GLY A 37 12.66 -8.47 6.72
C GLY A 37 12.65 -7.10 6.02
N GLY A 38 13.66 -6.27 6.29
CA GLY A 38 13.83 -4.97 5.63
C GLY A 38 12.58 -4.09 5.77
N GLY A 39 12.24 -3.38 4.68
CA GLY A 39 11.11 -2.45 4.58
C GLY A 39 9.80 -2.91 5.24
N SER A 40 9.50 -4.21 5.23
CA SER A 40 8.26 -4.72 5.77
C SER A 40 8.15 -4.65 7.31
N VAL A 41 9.26 -4.43 8.02
CA VAL A 41 9.30 -4.36 9.49
C VAL A 41 9.03 -2.94 10.00
N LEU A 42 9.67 -1.94 9.40
CA LEU A 42 9.51 -0.50 9.73
C LEU A 42 8.30 0.14 9.05
N ASN A 43 7.75 -0.42 7.98
CA ASN A 43 6.63 0.21 7.29
C ASN A 43 5.39 0.42 8.19
N TYR A 44 4.44 1.17 7.65
CA TYR A 44 3.18 1.51 8.31
C TYR A 44 2.07 0.47 8.12
N GLY A 45 2.39 -0.68 7.53
CA GLY A 45 1.43 -1.77 7.33
C GLY A 45 0.41 -1.63 6.24
N GLY A 46 0.36 -0.50 5.54
CA GLY A 46 -0.56 -0.30 4.43
C GLY A 46 -0.35 -1.32 3.30
N TRP A 47 -1.45 -1.84 2.79
CA TRP A 47 -1.49 -2.69 1.60
C TRP A 47 -2.16 -1.95 0.45
N ALA A 48 -1.46 -1.81 -0.67
CA ALA A 48 -1.99 -1.25 -1.90
C ALA A 48 -1.32 -1.90 -3.10
N ARG A 49 -1.99 -1.90 -4.26
CA ARG A 49 -1.39 -2.25 -5.56
C ARG A 49 -1.42 -1.04 -6.48
N GLY A 50 -0.47 -0.93 -7.41
CA GLY A 50 -0.40 0.20 -8.35
C GLY A 50 -1.55 0.24 -9.34
N TYR A 51 -1.60 1.29 -10.18
CA TYR A 51 -2.53 1.33 -11.31
C TYR A 51 -2.14 0.27 -12.34
N LYS A 52 -3.13 -0.27 -13.06
CA LYS A 52 -2.92 -1.17 -14.19
C LYS A 52 -1.90 -0.57 -15.20
N SER A 53 -2.05 0.72 -15.48
CA SER A 53 -1.19 1.47 -16.39
C SER A 53 0.28 1.49 -15.98
N ASP A 54 0.59 1.43 -14.69
CA ASP A 54 1.99 1.43 -14.21
C ASP A 54 2.69 0.13 -14.64
N TYR A 55 2.02 -1.01 -14.47
CA TYR A 55 2.54 -2.31 -14.88
C TYR A 55 2.57 -2.46 -16.41
N ASP A 56 1.53 -1.97 -17.10
CA ASP A 56 1.48 -2.00 -18.56
C ASP A 56 2.60 -1.13 -19.17
N GLU A 57 2.92 0.01 -18.56
CA GLU A 57 4.03 0.85 -18.98
C GLU A 57 5.37 0.15 -18.75
N TRP A 58 5.55 -0.57 -17.63
CA TRP A 58 6.74 -1.42 -17.45
C TRP A 58 6.85 -2.48 -18.53
N ALA A 59 5.76 -3.15 -18.85
CA ALA A 59 5.71 -4.16 -19.92
C ALA A 59 6.11 -3.57 -21.27
N ARG A 60 5.63 -2.36 -21.57
CA ARG A 60 5.98 -1.62 -22.79
C ARG A 60 7.47 -1.26 -22.83
N ILE A 61 8.02 -0.75 -21.74
CA ILE A 61 9.43 -0.34 -21.65
C ILE A 61 10.36 -1.54 -21.85
N VAL A 62 10.04 -2.70 -21.25
CA VAL A 62 10.89 -3.90 -21.31
C VAL A 62 10.57 -4.81 -22.49
N GLY A 63 9.49 -4.55 -23.23
CA GLY A 63 9.05 -5.36 -24.37
C GLY A 63 8.53 -6.76 -23.99
N ASP A 64 7.95 -6.93 -22.79
CA ASP A 64 7.44 -8.22 -22.30
C ASP A 64 6.09 -8.05 -21.62
N GLU A 65 5.00 -8.45 -22.30
CA GLU A 65 3.62 -8.36 -21.81
C GLU A 65 3.37 -9.13 -20.52
N ARG A 66 4.22 -10.14 -20.20
CA ARG A 66 4.12 -10.87 -18.92
C ARG A 66 4.42 -9.98 -17.71
N ARG A 67 5.05 -8.82 -17.94
CA ARG A 67 5.28 -7.78 -16.92
C ARG A 67 4.12 -6.79 -16.80
N GLY A 68 3.13 -6.88 -17.68
CA GLY A 68 1.90 -6.09 -17.62
C GLY A 68 0.99 -6.55 -16.49
N TYR A 69 -0.06 -5.79 -16.20
CA TYR A 69 -0.93 -6.08 -15.06
C TYR A 69 -1.54 -7.48 -15.12
N GLU A 70 -2.08 -7.87 -16.28
CA GLU A 70 -2.69 -9.19 -16.48
C GLU A 70 -1.66 -10.33 -16.34
N GLY A 71 -0.44 -10.12 -16.85
CA GLY A 71 0.65 -11.09 -16.71
C GLY A 71 1.11 -11.28 -15.26
N LEU A 72 1.07 -10.22 -14.46
CA LEU A 72 1.45 -10.24 -13.06
C LEU A 72 0.28 -10.61 -12.11
N LEU A 73 -0.97 -10.47 -12.54
CA LEU A 73 -2.17 -10.70 -11.72
C LEU A 73 -2.18 -12.07 -11.01
N PRO A 74 -1.78 -13.20 -11.64
CA PRO A 74 -1.68 -14.48 -10.94
C PRO A 74 -0.73 -14.44 -9.74
N TYR A 75 0.38 -13.71 -9.83
CA TYR A 75 1.34 -13.56 -8.74
C TYR A 75 0.86 -12.58 -7.67
N LEU A 76 0.20 -11.49 -8.08
CA LEU A 76 -0.43 -10.54 -7.16
C LEU A 76 -1.54 -11.21 -6.33
N LYS A 77 -2.28 -12.16 -6.91
CA LYS A 77 -3.25 -12.98 -6.17
C LYS A 77 -2.55 -13.96 -5.22
N ARG A 78 -1.43 -14.56 -5.64
CA ARG A 78 -0.69 -15.53 -4.82
C ARG A 78 0.00 -14.92 -3.60
N SER A 79 0.29 -13.62 -3.58
CA SER A 79 1.00 -12.97 -2.46
C SER A 79 0.13 -12.80 -1.22
N GLY A 80 -1.17 -12.62 -1.39
CA GLY A 80 -2.09 -12.25 -0.31
C GLY A 80 -3.17 -13.28 -0.01
N ILE A 81 -3.67 -13.25 1.22
CA ILE A 81 -4.95 -13.82 1.63
C ILE A 81 -5.86 -12.69 2.10
N PHE A 82 -6.86 -12.40 1.29
CA PHE A 82 -7.99 -11.56 1.67
C PHE A 82 -9.06 -12.39 2.35
N ARG A 83 -9.79 -11.80 3.29
CA ARG A 83 -11.02 -12.41 3.80
C ARG A 83 -12.03 -12.57 2.66
N LYS A 84 -12.79 -13.67 2.65
CA LYS A 84 -13.68 -14.00 1.51
C LYS A 84 -14.77 -12.95 1.25
N ASP A 85 -15.22 -12.26 2.30
CA ASP A 85 -16.18 -11.16 2.30
C ASP A 85 -15.59 -9.84 1.74
N GLU A 86 -14.27 -9.70 1.74
CA GLU A 86 -13.54 -8.52 1.23
C GLU A 86 -12.89 -8.76 -0.14
N ALA A 87 -12.74 -10.02 -0.54
CA ALA A 87 -12.02 -10.43 -1.74
C ALA A 87 -12.90 -10.35 -3.00
N ASP A 88 -12.59 -9.43 -3.92
CA ASP A 88 -12.96 -9.60 -5.33
C ASP A 88 -12.19 -10.81 -5.92
N PRO A 89 -12.86 -11.91 -6.30
CA PRO A 89 -12.18 -13.13 -6.78
C PRO A 89 -11.48 -12.95 -8.13
N THR A 90 -11.81 -11.91 -8.90
CA THR A 90 -11.10 -11.57 -10.13
C THR A 90 -9.73 -10.97 -9.80
N GLN A 91 -9.66 -10.12 -8.77
CA GLN A 91 -8.47 -9.35 -8.42
C GLN A 91 -7.63 -9.94 -7.29
N HIS A 92 -8.23 -10.63 -6.32
CA HIS A 92 -7.61 -10.99 -5.04
C HIS A 92 -7.46 -12.50 -4.87
N GLY A 93 -6.44 -12.90 -4.13
CA GLY A 93 -6.26 -14.29 -3.70
C GLY A 93 -6.67 -14.50 -2.25
N THR A 94 -6.88 -15.78 -1.92
CA THR A 94 -7.37 -16.23 -0.62
C THR A 94 -6.49 -17.32 0.00
N LYS A 95 -5.27 -17.48 -0.53
CA LYS A 95 -4.36 -18.58 -0.17
C LYS A 95 -2.89 -18.15 -0.02
N GLY A 96 -2.60 -16.85 -0.17
CA GLY A 96 -1.24 -16.33 -0.03
C GLY A 96 -0.77 -16.23 1.42
N PRO A 97 0.53 -15.99 1.63
CA PRO A 97 1.13 -15.92 2.97
C PRO A 97 0.85 -14.60 3.71
N ILE A 98 0.52 -13.50 3.02
CA ILE A 98 0.32 -12.19 3.65
C ILE A 98 -1.17 -12.00 3.93
N ARG A 99 -1.55 -11.91 5.21
CA ARG A 99 -2.93 -11.60 5.59
C ARG A 99 -3.24 -10.13 5.33
N ILE A 100 -4.32 -9.88 4.61
CA ILE A 100 -4.75 -8.55 4.23
C ILE A 100 -6.19 -8.36 4.69
N THR A 101 -6.45 -7.24 5.34
CA THR A 101 -7.77 -6.89 5.86
C THR A 101 -8.00 -5.38 5.73
N SER A 102 -9.28 -4.99 5.72
CA SER A 102 -9.67 -3.61 5.98
C SER A 102 -9.15 -3.11 7.33
N VAL A 103 -8.72 -1.86 7.41
CA VAL A 103 -8.37 -1.20 8.69
C VAL A 103 -9.53 -1.20 9.69
N THR A 104 -10.79 -1.21 9.23
CA THR A 104 -11.97 -1.30 10.10
C THR A 104 -12.24 -2.73 10.58
N ALA A 105 -11.88 -3.74 9.79
CA ALA A 105 -12.00 -5.14 10.17
C ALA A 105 -10.82 -5.67 11.02
N SER A 106 -9.70 -4.92 11.05
CA SER A 106 -8.45 -5.34 11.72
C SER A 106 -8.56 -5.55 13.24
N ASP A 107 -9.11 -4.60 13.98
CA ASP A 107 -9.29 -4.69 15.44
C ASP A 107 -10.56 -3.95 15.86
N PRO A 108 -11.52 -4.59 16.57
CA PRO A 108 -12.75 -3.95 17.01
C PRO A 108 -12.54 -2.72 17.92
N LYS A 109 -11.37 -2.58 18.54
CA LYS A 109 -11.00 -1.41 19.36
C LYS A 109 -10.61 -0.20 18.52
N ARG A 110 -10.22 -0.38 17.26
CA ARG A 110 -9.89 0.74 16.36
C ARG A 110 -11.16 1.47 15.96
N LYS A 111 -11.26 2.73 16.35
CA LYS A 111 -12.39 3.62 16.02
C LYS A 111 -11.87 4.76 15.15
N TYR A 112 -12.57 4.99 14.03
CA TYR A 112 -12.24 6.05 13.07
C TYR A 112 -13.38 7.07 13.06
N PRO A 113 -13.48 7.96 14.07
CA PRO A 113 -14.63 8.87 14.23
C PRO A 113 -14.80 9.83 13.05
N LEU A 114 -13.73 10.14 12.33
CA LEU A 114 -13.77 11.00 11.15
C LEU A 114 -14.11 10.26 9.84
N ARG A 115 -14.23 8.92 9.85
CA ARG A 115 -14.42 8.14 8.63
C ARG A 115 -15.70 8.52 7.88
N ALA A 116 -16.84 8.48 8.57
CA ALA A 116 -18.14 8.78 7.94
C ALA A 116 -18.24 10.26 7.49
N PRO A 117 -17.84 11.26 8.31
CA PRO A 117 -17.78 12.65 7.86
C PRO A 117 -16.87 12.86 6.64
N LEU A 118 -15.67 12.26 6.61
CA LEU A 118 -14.76 12.38 5.48
C LEU A 118 -15.32 11.70 4.23
N GLN A 119 -15.87 10.50 4.36
CA GLN A 119 -16.51 9.79 3.26
C GLN A 119 -17.63 10.63 2.65
N LYS A 120 -18.48 11.23 3.49
CA LYS A 120 -19.55 12.13 3.02
C LYS A 120 -19.00 13.35 2.28
N ALA A 121 -17.98 14.01 2.85
CA ALA A 121 -17.36 15.18 2.21
C ALA A 121 -16.77 14.84 0.83
N TRP A 122 -16.15 13.68 0.67
CA TRP A 122 -15.64 13.22 -0.63
C TRP A 122 -16.76 12.88 -1.62
N GLN A 123 -17.86 12.31 -1.14
CA GLN A 123 -19.04 12.02 -1.97
C GLN A 123 -19.74 13.29 -2.45
N GLU A 124 -19.74 14.37 -1.66
CA GLU A 124 -20.24 15.69 -2.08
C GLU A 124 -19.40 16.31 -3.22
N LEU A 125 -18.18 15.80 -3.44
CA LEU A 125 -17.29 16.16 -4.55
C LEU A 125 -17.30 15.12 -5.68
N ASP A 126 -18.33 14.28 -5.75
CA ASP A 126 -18.52 13.22 -6.76
C ASP A 126 -17.39 12.18 -6.81
N ALA A 127 -16.63 12.01 -5.71
CA ALA A 127 -15.58 11.00 -5.64
C ALA A 127 -16.17 9.59 -5.73
N GLN A 128 -15.73 8.84 -6.74
CA GLN A 128 -16.18 7.47 -6.98
C GLN A 128 -15.56 6.51 -5.96
N GLN A 129 -16.30 5.47 -5.58
CA GLN A 129 -15.73 4.38 -4.80
C GLN A 129 -14.85 3.50 -5.69
N THR A 130 -13.69 3.11 -5.18
CA THR A 130 -12.75 2.21 -5.87
C THR A 130 -12.09 1.25 -4.88
N SER A 131 -11.20 0.39 -5.38
CA SER A 131 -10.35 -0.46 -4.56
C SER A 131 -8.90 -0.02 -4.65
N SER A 132 -8.27 0.15 -3.48
CA SER A 132 -6.84 0.46 -3.32
C SER A 132 -5.91 -0.66 -3.81
N SER A 133 -6.46 -1.77 -4.29
CA SER A 133 -5.68 -2.90 -4.76
C SER A 133 -6.28 -3.59 -5.98
N ALA A 134 -7.10 -2.95 -6.82
CA ALA A 134 -7.69 -3.58 -8.01
C ALA A 134 -7.24 -2.95 -9.35
N GLY A 135 -6.05 -2.34 -9.39
CA GLY A 135 -5.51 -1.75 -10.62
C GLY A 135 -6.11 -0.38 -11.00
N ASN A 136 -7.05 0.15 -10.21
CA ASN A 136 -7.54 1.52 -10.33
C ASN A 136 -7.64 2.18 -8.95
N LEU A 137 -6.75 3.14 -8.68
CA LEU A 137 -6.72 3.84 -7.39
C LEU A 137 -7.46 5.18 -7.41
N ALA A 138 -8.09 5.55 -8.54
CA ALA A 138 -8.75 6.83 -8.69
C ALA A 138 -10.11 6.82 -7.99
N GLY A 139 -10.14 7.28 -6.74
CA GLY A 139 -11.36 7.41 -5.98
C GLY A 139 -11.17 7.20 -4.48
N LEU A 140 -12.30 7.08 -3.79
CA LEU A 140 -12.35 6.76 -2.38
C LEU A 140 -12.29 5.24 -2.22
N SER A 141 -11.40 4.76 -1.37
CA SER A 141 -11.31 3.34 -1.04
C SER A 141 -11.04 3.15 0.43
N GLU A 142 -11.44 2.00 0.95
CA GLU A 142 -11.01 1.60 2.28
C GLU A 142 -9.51 1.26 2.27
N SER A 143 -8.80 1.81 3.26
CA SER A 143 -7.41 1.42 3.50
C SER A 143 -7.34 -0.05 3.89
N LEU A 144 -6.42 -0.76 3.25
CA LEU A 144 -6.08 -2.13 3.56
C LEU A 144 -4.75 -2.16 4.30
N GLU A 145 -4.56 -3.17 5.13
CA GLU A 145 -3.32 -3.38 5.86
C GLU A 145 -2.98 -4.85 6.02
N ASN A 146 -1.71 -5.10 6.32
CA ASN A 146 -1.24 -6.42 6.71
C ASN A 146 -1.47 -6.61 8.21
N TRP A 147 -2.45 -7.45 8.58
CA TRP A 147 -2.89 -7.63 9.96
C TRP A 147 -3.23 -9.09 10.24
N ASP A 148 -2.82 -9.59 11.40
CA ASP A 148 -2.98 -10.99 11.83
C ASP A 148 -4.10 -11.18 12.86
#